data_AF-A0A930YX78-F1
#
_entry.id   AF-A0A930YX78-F1
#
_cell.length_a   1.000
_cell.length_b   1.000
_cell.length_c   1.000
_cell.angle_alpha   90.00
_cell.angle_beta   90.00
_cell.angle_gamma   90.00
#
_symmetry.space_group_name_H-M   'P 1'
#
loop_
_entity.id
_entity.type
_entity.pdbx_description
1 polymer ?
#
loop_
_entity_poly.entity_id
_entity_poly.type
_entity_poly.pdbx_seq_one_letter_code
_entity_poly.pdbx_strand_id
1 'polypeptide(L)'
;MKRLLLLLIAVLGLTGCSSHKIFEEYDISYSRSGGLAPIYENMLIKGQTVHYFYEGHGKKYNKKSTLSQKEKTALYQAIESNKLSTIREDYKKVYDHITTTVKVRTPREDIYKNDGSFIMPQDQKRWENIVGAFEALVEEKNLRTP
;
A
#
# COMPACT_ATOMS: atom_id res chain seq x y z
N MET A 1 -31.21 4.43 35.57
CA MET A 1 -30.97 5.15 34.28
C MET A 1 -29.49 5.43 34.01
N LYS A 2 -28.67 5.90 34.98
CA LYS A 2 -27.22 6.16 34.74
C LYS A 2 -26.35 4.91 34.47
N ARG A 3 -26.72 3.75 35.05
CA ARG A 3 -25.98 2.48 34.86
C ARG A 3 -26.19 1.84 33.48
N LEU A 4 -27.34 2.07 32.85
CA LEU A 4 -27.63 1.60 31.48
C LEU A 4 -26.91 2.45 30.42
N LEU A 5 -26.72 3.75 30.68
CA LEU A 5 -26.01 4.66 29.76
C LEU A 5 -24.51 4.31 29.66
N LEU A 6 -23.89 3.89 30.77
CA LEU A 6 -22.50 3.42 30.81
C LEU A 6 -22.28 2.11 30.02
N LEU A 7 -23.26 1.21 30.02
CA LEU A 7 -23.22 -0.02 29.22
C LEU A 7 -23.32 0.27 27.72
N LEU A 8 -24.13 1.26 27.31
CA LEU A 8 -24.22 1.66 25.90
C LEU A 8 -22.91 2.27 25.37
N ILE A 9 -22.22 3.08 26.18
CA ILE A 9 -20.93 3.69 25.80
C ILE A 9 -19.82 2.62 25.70
N ALA A 10 -19.85 1.60 26.57
CA ALA A 10 -18.91 0.49 26.51
C ALA A 10 -19.07 -0.40 25.27
N VAL A 11 -20.31 -0.58 24.78
CA VAL A 11 -20.58 -1.37 23.56
C VAL A 11 -20.20 -0.59 22.30
N LEU A 12 -20.37 0.73 22.28
CA LEU A 12 -20.01 1.57 21.14
C LEU A 12 -18.48 1.76 20.99
N GLY A 13 -17.71 1.69 22.08
CA GLY A 13 -16.25 1.82 22.06
C GLY A 13 -15.48 0.66 21.42
N LEU A 14 -16.10 -0.52 21.27
CA LEU A 14 -15.44 -1.73 20.75
C LEU A 14 -15.49 -1.89 19.23
N THR A 15 -16.21 -1.01 18.52
CA THR A 15 -16.23 -0.99 17.05
C THR A 15 -15.20 -0.02 16.46
N GLY A 16 -14.25 0.43 17.28
CA GLY A 16 -13.14 1.29 16.89
C GLY A 16 -12.44 0.78 15.62
N CYS A 17 -12.65 1.52 14.53
CA CYS A 17 -11.90 1.53 13.26
C CYS A 17 -11.18 0.22 12.90
N SER A 18 -11.94 -0.82 12.54
CA SER A 18 -11.41 -2.08 11.98
C SER A 18 -10.69 -1.91 10.63
N SER A 19 -10.67 -0.71 10.04
CA SER A 19 -10.11 -0.45 8.72
C SER A 19 -8.59 -0.62 8.65
N HIS A 20 -7.88 -0.45 9.76
CA HIS A 20 -6.42 -0.64 9.80
C HIS A 20 -6.00 -2.13 9.77
N LYS A 21 -6.87 -3.05 10.24
CA LYS A 21 -6.54 -4.48 10.30
C LYS A 21 -6.45 -5.15 8.93
N ILE A 22 -7.15 -4.63 7.92
CA ILE A 22 -7.11 -5.19 6.57
C ILE A 22 -5.68 -5.18 6.03
N PHE A 23 -4.92 -4.08 6.21
CA PHE A 23 -3.55 -3.95 5.71
C PHE A 23 -2.51 -4.75 6.52
N GLU A 24 -2.90 -5.25 7.70
CA GLU A 24 -2.05 -6.03 8.58
C GLU A 24 -2.05 -7.53 8.27
N GLU A 25 -2.78 -8.01 7.26
CA GLU A 25 -2.82 -9.44 6.94
C GLU A 25 -2.15 -9.82 5.61
N TYR A 26 -1.68 -8.84 4.85
CA TYR A 26 -1.08 -9.04 3.54
C TYR A 26 0.43 -9.23 3.62
N ASP A 27 0.98 -10.00 2.68
CA ASP A 27 2.41 -10.24 2.55
C ASP A 27 3.11 -9.00 1.98
N ILE A 28 2.44 -8.33 1.03
CA ILE A 28 2.91 -7.09 0.40
C ILE A 28 1.70 -6.17 0.24
N SER A 29 1.89 -4.87 0.51
CA SER A 29 0.95 -3.84 0.10
C SER A 29 1.68 -2.71 -0.61
N TYR A 30 1.09 -2.27 -1.72
CA TYR A 30 1.46 -1.08 -2.46
C TYR A 30 0.26 -0.16 -2.46
N SER A 31 0.43 1.09 -2.04
CA SER A 31 -0.63 2.07 -2.05
C SER A 31 -0.16 3.41 -2.59
N ARG A 32 -1.08 4.14 -3.22
CA ARG A 32 -0.87 5.52 -3.62
C ARG A 32 -2.05 6.35 -3.17
N SER A 33 -1.80 7.49 -2.55
CA SER A 33 -2.86 8.39 -2.12
C SER A 33 -2.44 9.84 -2.07
N GLY A 34 -3.40 10.75 -2.19
CA GLY A 34 -3.16 12.19 -2.20
C GLY A 34 -3.25 12.78 -3.60
N GLY A 35 -2.60 13.94 -3.79
CA GLY A 35 -2.80 14.79 -4.95
C GLY A 35 -3.90 15.84 -4.76
N LEU A 36 -3.84 16.93 -5.55
CA LEU A 36 -4.88 17.98 -5.58
C LEU A 36 -6.25 17.47 -6.01
N ALA A 37 -6.27 16.47 -6.89
CA ALA A 37 -7.44 15.66 -7.19
C ALA A 37 -7.19 14.28 -6.60
N PRO A 38 -7.62 14.02 -5.35
CA PRO A 38 -7.17 12.86 -4.60
C PRO A 38 -7.48 11.54 -5.31
N ILE A 39 -6.48 10.66 -5.31
CA ILE A 39 -6.64 9.25 -5.64
C ILE A 39 -6.43 8.39 -4.40
N TYR A 40 -6.98 7.19 -4.42
CA TYR A 40 -6.77 6.13 -3.45
C TYR A 40 -6.59 4.83 -4.21
N GLU A 41 -5.34 4.44 -4.42
CA GLU A 41 -4.96 3.22 -5.10
C GLU A 41 -4.33 2.26 -4.12
N ASN A 42 -4.72 0.99 -4.14
CA ASN A 42 -4.19 -0.05 -3.27
C ASN A 42 -4.07 -1.37 -4.04
N MET A 43 -2.90 -2.00 -3.96
CA MET A 43 -2.65 -3.37 -4.37
C MET A 43 -2.20 -4.16 -3.14
N LEU A 44 -3.01 -5.13 -2.73
CA LEU A 44 -2.81 -5.95 -1.53
C LEU A 44 -2.59 -7.40 -1.94
N ILE A 45 -1.44 -7.97 -1.56
CA ILE A 45 -1.00 -9.28 -2.03
C ILE A 45 -0.92 -10.26 -0.85
N LYS A 46 -1.60 -11.40 -0.96
CA LYS A 46 -1.53 -12.52 0.00
C LYS A 46 -1.32 -13.83 -0.76
N GLY A 47 -0.17 -14.47 -0.57
CA GLY A 47 0.26 -15.63 -1.33
C GLY A 47 0.50 -15.31 -2.80
N GLN A 48 -0.46 -15.66 -3.66
CA GLN A 48 -0.49 -15.30 -5.08
C GLN A 48 -1.72 -14.43 -5.41
N THR A 49 -2.60 -14.18 -4.45
CA THR A 49 -3.83 -13.43 -4.67
C THR A 49 -3.54 -11.94 -4.58
N VAL A 50 -4.02 -11.18 -5.55
CA VAL A 50 -3.98 -9.72 -5.59
C VAL A 50 -5.39 -9.19 -5.40
N HIS A 51 -5.56 -8.31 -4.42
CA HIS A 51 -6.73 -7.47 -4.26
C HIS A 51 -6.34 -6.06 -4.64
N TYR A 52 -6.96 -5.54 -5.70
CA TYR A 52 -6.69 -4.21 -6.22
C TYR A 52 -7.91 -3.31 -6.05
N PHE A 53 -7.67 -2.12 -5.55
CA PHE A 53 -8.68 -1.08 -5.34
C PHE A 53 -8.16 0.24 -5.90
N TYR A 54 -9.01 0.95 -6.62
CA TYR A 54 -8.74 2.30 -7.08
C TYR A 54 -9.98 3.17 -6.90
N GLU A 55 -9.81 4.36 -6.36
CA GLU A 55 -10.83 5.40 -6.32
C GLU A 55 -10.18 6.75 -6.64
N GLY A 56 -10.67 7.44 -7.67
CA GLY A 56 -10.09 8.69 -8.12
C GLY A 56 -10.76 9.20 -9.39
N HIS A 57 -10.81 10.51 -9.59
CA HIS A 57 -11.37 11.14 -10.79
C HIS A 57 -12.80 10.66 -11.15
N GLY A 58 -13.65 10.44 -10.15
CA GLY A 58 -15.02 9.93 -10.35
C GLY A 58 -15.12 8.46 -10.77
N LYS A 59 -14.00 7.73 -10.74
CA LYS A 59 -13.92 6.30 -11.09
C LYS A 59 -13.61 5.47 -9.85
N LYS A 60 -14.18 4.26 -9.82
CA LYS A 60 -13.95 3.29 -8.76
C LYS A 60 -13.80 1.90 -9.36
N TYR A 61 -12.69 1.24 -9.02
CA TYR A 61 -12.37 -0.11 -9.49
C TYR A 61 -12.05 -1.00 -8.30
N ASN A 62 -12.56 -2.23 -8.34
CA ASN A 62 -12.21 -3.27 -7.40
C ASN A 62 -12.00 -4.56 -8.20
N LYS A 63 -10.76 -5.06 -8.21
CA LYS A 63 -10.37 -6.23 -8.99
C LYS A 63 -9.67 -7.23 -8.09
N LYS A 64 -9.98 -8.50 -8.33
CA LYS A 64 -9.23 -9.61 -7.77
C LYS A 64 -8.48 -10.29 -8.91
N SER A 65 -7.20 -10.56 -8.70
CA SER A 65 -6.36 -11.25 -9.68
C SER A 65 -5.42 -12.23 -9.00
N THR A 66 -4.65 -12.96 -9.81
CA THR A 66 -3.67 -13.93 -9.37
C THR A 66 -2.33 -13.66 -10.05
N LEU A 67 -1.27 -13.59 -9.26
CA LEU A 67 0.11 -13.56 -9.76
C LEU A 67 0.49 -14.96 -10.23
N SER A 68 1.04 -15.03 -11.43
CA SER A 68 1.89 -16.15 -11.83
C SER A 68 3.14 -16.19 -10.96
N GLN A 69 3.79 -17.35 -10.91
CA GLN A 69 5.04 -17.50 -10.19
C GLN A 69 6.13 -16.55 -10.72
N LYS A 70 6.16 -16.29 -12.04
CA LYS A 70 7.11 -15.36 -12.67
C LYS A 70 6.91 -13.93 -12.17
N GLU A 71 5.67 -13.45 -12.17
CA GLU A 71 5.32 -12.10 -11.70
C GLU A 71 5.65 -11.94 -10.22
N LYS A 72 5.30 -12.94 -9.40
CA LYS A 72 5.64 -12.95 -7.98
C LYS A 72 7.15 -12.86 -7.79
N THR A 73 7.92 -13.73 -8.44
CA THR A 73 9.38 -13.73 -8.33
C THR A 73 9.99 -12.40 -8.77
N ALA A 74 9.52 -11.81 -9.88
CA ALA A 74 10.01 -10.52 -10.36
C ALA A 74 9.75 -9.40 -9.34
N LEU A 75 8.57 -9.37 -8.72
CA LEU A 75 8.23 -8.37 -7.71
C LEU A 75 9.11 -8.50 -6.45
N TYR A 76 9.26 -9.71 -5.91
CA TYR A 76 10.13 -9.94 -4.75
C TYR A 76 11.60 -9.62 -5.08
N GLN A 77 12.07 -9.99 -6.26
CA GLN A 77 13.42 -9.67 -6.71
C GLN A 77 13.64 -8.16 -6.81
N ALA A 78 12.68 -7.39 -7.32
CA ALA A 78 12.77 -5.94 -7.36
C ALA A 78 12.89 -5.33 -5.95
N ILE A 79 12.09 -5.81 -5.00
CA ILE A 79 12.13 -5.37 -3.59
C ILE A 79 13.49 -5.71 -2.94
N GLU A 80 13.94 -6.95 -3.07
CA GLU A 80 15.15 -7.46 -2.41
C GLU A 80 16.42 -6.85 -2.99
N SER A 81 16.55 -6.83 -4.32
CA SER A 81 17.75 -6.30 -5.01
C SER A 81 17.96 -4.81 -4.77
N ASN A 82 16.86 -4.05 -4.61
CA ASN A 82 16.90 -2.63 -4.29
C ASN A 82 16.93 -2.33 -2.78
N LYS A 83 16.89 -3.38 -1.94
CA LYS A 83 17.04 -3.33 -0.48
C LYS A 83 16.08 -2.32 0.18
N LEU A 84 14.78 -2.52 0.00
CA LEU A 84 13.70 -1.65 0.51
C LEU A 84 13.94 -1.11 1.93
N SER A 85 14.34 -1.97 2.88
CA SER A 85 14.57 -1.60 4.28
C SER A 85 15.60 -0.49 4.48
N THR A 86 16.53 -0.35 3.54
CA THR A 86 17.65 0.60 3.60
C THR A 86 17.41 1.89 2.83
N ILE A 87 16.27 2.03 2.15
CA ILE A 87 15.92 3.28 1.46
C ILE A 87 15.72 4.38 2.50
N ARG A 88 16.35 5.54 2.29
CA ARG A 88 16.22 6.69 3.18
C ARG A 88 15.21 7.70 2.63
N GLU A 89 14.34 8.14 3.52
CA GLU A 89 13.41 9.25 3.32
C GLU A 89 14.09 10.53 3.82
N ASP A 90 13.87 11.67 3.16
CA ASP A 90 14.45 12.95 3.54
C ASP A 90 13.70 13.64 4.70
N TYR A 91 12.57 13.04 5.12
CA TYR A 91 11.66 13.47 6.19
C TYR A 91 11.07 14.88 6.02
N LYS A 92 11.32 15.55 4.89
CA LYS A 92 10.68 16.82 4.55
C LYS A 92 9.33 16.51 3.92
N LYS A 93 8.27 16.66 4.73
CA LYS A 93 6.91 16.45 4.24
C LYS A 93 6.60 17.39 3.08
N VAL A 94 6.18 16.81 1.98
CA VAL A 94 5.60 17.53 0.85
C VAL A 94 4.10 17.35 0.96
N TYR A 95 3.37 18.44 0.78
CA TYR A 95 1.91 18.41 0.79
C TYR A 95 1.40 18.39 -0.65
N ASP A 96 0.17 17.88 -0.82
CA ASP A 96 -0.59 17.90 -2.07
C ASP A 96 -0.01 17.08 -3.24
N HIS A 97 1.04 16.29 -3.03
CA HIS A 97 1.49 15.27 -3.99
C HIS A 97 0.85 13.91 -3.72
N ILE A 98 0.93 13.03 -4.72
CA ILE A 98 0.55 11.63 -4.57
C ILE A 98 1.71 10.93 -3.86
N THR A 99 1.44 10.44 -2.65
CA THR A 99 2.36 9.61 -1.88
C THR A 99 2.17 8.14 -2.26
N THR A 100 3.25 7.45 -2.57
CA THR A 100 3.37 6.01 -2.74
C THR A 100 3.93 5.39 -1.47
N THR A 101 3.32 4.31 -1.01
CA THR A 101 3.79 3.52 0.13
C THR A 101 3.96 2.06 -0.29
N VAL A 102 5.08 1.47 0.11
CA VAL A 102 5.36 0.04 -0.05
C VAL A 102 5.59 -0.55 1.32
N LYS A 103 4.85 -1.62 1.63
CA LYS A 103 5.02 -2.42 2.83
C LYS A 103 5.23 -3.88 2.42
N VAL A 104 6.20 -4.53 3.06
CA VAL A 104 6.53 -5.94 2.84
C VAL A 104 6.63 -6.60 4.20
N ARG A 105 5.86 -7.66 4.40
CA ARG A 105 5.96 -8.52 5.56
C ARG A 105 7.01 -9.58 5.35
N THR A 106 7.88 -9.72 6.33
CA THR A 106 8.83 -10.82 6.43
C THR A 106 8.49 -11.68 7.66
N PRO A 107 9.08 -12.87 7.81
CA PRO A 107 8.92 -13.66 9.03
C PRO A 107 9.41 -12.97 10.32
N ARG A 108 10.24 -11.91 10.21
CA ARG A 108 10.85 -11.24 11.36
C ARG A 108 10.21 -9.90 11.68
N GLU A 109 9.83 -9.14 10.65
CA GLU A 109 9.32 -7.77 10.78
C GLU A 109 8.54 -7.32 9.55
N ASP A 110 7.76 -6.25 9.73
CA ASP A 110 7.15 -5.50 8.64
C ASP A 110 8.10 -4.37 8.21
N ILE A 111 8.52 -4.38 6.94
CA ILE A 111 9.35 -3.34 6.34
C ILE A 111 8.41 -2.36 5.62
N TYR A 112 8.54 -1.06 5.87
CA TYR A 112 7.75 -0.05 5.17
C TYR A 112 8.62 1.14 4.73
N LYS A 113 8.27 1.70 3.57
CA LYS A 113 8.80 2.97 3.04
C LYS A 113 7.72 3.74 2.30
N ASN A 114 7.81 5.06 2.31
CA ASN A 114 6.92 5.93 1.58
C ASN A 114 7.69 7.14 1.00
N ASP A 115 7.17 7.72 -0.08
CA ASP A 115 7.69 8.96 -0.66
C ASP A 115 6.80 10.18 -0.32
N GLY A 116 6.10 10.14 0.82
CA GLY A 116 5.35 11.28 1.36
C GLY A 116 6.26 12.43 1.80
N SER A 117 7.51 12.11 2.10
CA SER A 117 8.65 13.01 1.98
C SER A 117 9.50 12.58 0.79
N PHE A 118 10.43 13.41 0.30
CA PHE A 118 11.25 12.93 -0.81
C PHE A 118 12.08 11.71 -0.40
N ILE A 119 12.32 10.82 -1.36
CA ILE A 119 13.37 9.82 -1.19
C ILE A 119 14.71 10.52 -1.35
N MET A 120 15.67 10.17 -0.49
CA MET A 120 16.99 10.76 -0.57
C MET A 120 17.64 10.48 -1.93
N PRO A 121 18.35 11.44 -2.56
CA PRO A 121 18.80 11.32 -3.95
C PRO A 121 19.57 10.04 -4.29
N GLN A 122 20.43 9.55 -3.38
CA GLN A 122 21.20 8.32 -3.61
C GLN A 122 20.34 7.03 -3.60
N ASP A 123 19.11 7.10 -3.09
CA ASP A 123 18.18 5.97 -3.01
C ASP A 123 17.04 6.06 -4.03
N GLN A 124 16.93 7.19 -4.74
CA GLN A 124 15.86 7.49 -5.69
C GLN A 124 15.71 6.40 -6.75
N LYS A 125 16.80 6.01 -7.42
CA LYS A 125 16.76 4.97 -8.46
C LYS A 125 16.29 3.61 -7.90
N ARG A 126 16.66 3.30 -6.66
CA ARG A 126 16.25 2.05 -6.00
C ARG A 126 14.76 2.07 -5.68
N TRP A 127 14.25 3.21 -5.21
CA TRP A 127 12.81 3.42 -5.00
C TRP A 127 12.02 3.30 -6.30
N GLU A 128 12.45 4.00 -7.36
CA GLU A 128 11.81 3.98 -8.67
C GLU A 128 11.74 2.58 -9.27
N ASN A 129 12.79 1.77 -9.12
CA ASN A 129 12.78 0.37 -9.56
C ASN A 129 11.72 -0.46 -8.82
N ILE A 130 11.55 -0.24 -7.51
CA ILE A 130 10.55 -0.95 -6.71
C ILE A 130 9.14 -0.52 -7.14
N VAL A 131 8.89 0.79 -7.19
CA VAL A 131 7.59 1.34 -7.62
C VAL A 131 7.24 0.90 -9.03
N GLY A 132 8.21 0.94 -9.95
CA GLY A 132 8.06 0.51 -11.33
C GLY A 132 7.64 -0.96 -11.47
N ALA A 133 8.10 -1.85 -10.58
CA ALA A 133 7.67 -3.24 -10.58
C ALA A 133 6.19 -3.41 -10.22
N PHE A 134 5.66 -2.61 -9.28
CA PHE A 134 4.23 -2.59 -8.97
C PHE A 134 3.41 -1.98 -10.11
N GLU A 135 3.88 -0.90 -10.69
CA GLU A 135 3.24 -0.23 -11.83
C GLU A 135 3.14 -1.16 -13.05
N ALA A 136 4.21 -1.90 -13.36
CA ALA A 136 4.20 -2.92 -14.41
C ALA A 136 3.11 -3.97 -14.15
N LEU A 137 2.93 -4.45 -12.92
CA LEU A 137 1.86 -5.40 -12.60
C LEU A 137 0.46 -4.79 -12.74
N VAL A 138 0.30 -3.50 -12.42
CA VAL A 138 -0.97 -2.79 -12.65
C VAL A 138 -1.30 -2.75 -14.14
N GLU A 139 -0.32 -2.46 -14.98
CA GLU A 139 -0.46 -2.38 -16.44
C GLU A 139 -0.69 -3.76 -17.07
N GLU A 140 0.20 -4.73 -16.81
CA GLU A 140 0.15 -6.08 -17.37
C GLU A 140 -1.18 -6.78 -17.06
N LYS A 141 -1.75 -6.53 -15.87
CA LYS A 141 -3.03 -7.10 -15.45
C LYS A 141 -4.24 -6.19 -15.69
N ASN A 142 -4.04 -5.04 -16.35
CA ASN A 142 -5.10 -4.06 -16.65
C ASN A 142 -5.94 -3.69 -15.41
N LEU A 143 -5.27 -3.43 -14.28
CA LEU A 143 -5.97 -3.25 -13.00
C LEU A 143 -6.68 -1.88 -12.88
N ARG A 144 -6.15 -0.85 -13.57
CA ARG A 144 -6.72 0.52 -13.60
C ARG A 144 -7.84 0.75 -14.62
N THR A 145 -8.23 -0.28 -15.37
CA THR A 145 -9.35 -0.20 -16.30
C THR A 145 -10.62 -0.76 -15.66
N PRO A 146 -11.82 -0.49 -16.21
CA PRO A 146 -13.00 -1.30 -15.92
C PRO A 146 -12.74 -2.80 -16.11
#